data_AF-A0A2M7UB11-F1
#
_entry.id   AF-A0A2M7UB11-F1
#
_cell.length_a   1.000
_cell.length_b   1.000
_cell.length_c   1.000
_cell.angle_alpha   90.00
_cell.angle_beta   90.00
_cell.angle_gamma   90.00
#
_symmetry.space_group_name_H-M   'P 1'
#
loop_
_entity.id
_entity.type
_entity.pdbx_description
1 polymer ?
#
loop_
_entity_poly.entity_id
_entity_poly.type
_entity_poly.pdbx_seq_one_letter_code
_entity_poly.pdbx_strand_id
1 'polypeptide(L)' 'MHEMSLALNIIELAEQAARDANATSITAIEIDVGEIAGVMLDALEFSLSVATRSTLAEEAKLTLHLIPGSAK' A
#
# COMPACT_ATOMS: atom_id res chain seq x y z
N MET A 1 -14.47 5.62 -2.71
CA MET A 1 -13.45 6.51 -3.33
C MET A 1 -12.28 6.78 -2.41
N HIS A 2 -12.45 6.77 -1.08
CA HIS A 2 -11.38 7.06 -0.12
C HIS A 2 -10.23 6.04 -0.10
N GLU A 3 -10.52 4.74 -0.31
CA GLU A 3 -9.53 3.66 -0.34
C GLU A 3 -8.64 3.74 -1.58
N MET A 4 -9.19 4.16 -2.73
CA MET A 4 -8.42 4.35 -3.96
C MET A 4 -7.41 5.49 -3.82
N SER A 5 -7.81 6.63 -3.22
CA SER A 5 -6.87 7.71 -2.93
C SER A 5 -5.78 7.29 -1.94
N LEU A 6 -6.13 6.46 -0.95
CA LEU A 6 -5.15 5.91 0.00
C LEU A 6 -4.14 4.99 -0.71
N ALA A 7 -4.64 4.06 -1.53
CA ALA A 7 -3.79 3.16 -2.31
C ALA A 7 -2.84 3.91 -3.26
N LEU A 8 -3.34 4.88 -4.02
CA LEU A 8 -2.51 5.70 -4.91
C LEU A 8 -1.39 6.41 -4.15
N ASN A 9 -1.70 7.00 -2.98
CA ASN A 9 -0.69 7.67 -2.17
C ASN A 9 0.35 6.70 -1.60
N ILE A 10 -0.06 5.50 -1.16
CA ILE A 10 0.85 4.45 -0.70
C ILE A 10 1.83 4.05 -1.83
N ILE A 11 1.32 3.82 -3.05
CA ILE A 11 2.16 3.45 -4.19
C ILE A 11 3.11 4.59 -4.58
N GLU A 12 2.64 5.84 -4.59
CA GLU A 12 3.48 7.01 -4.85
C GLU A 12 4.64 7.11 -3.86
N LEU A 13 4.37 6.92 -2.56
CA LEU A 13 5.40 6.90 -1.51
C LEU A 13 6.40 5.74 -1.70
N ALA A 14 5.91 4.56 -2.06
CA ALA A 14 6.75 3.39 -2.31
C ALA A 14 7.67 3.61 -3.54
N GLU A 15 7.13 4.18 -4.63
CA GLU A 15 7.91 4.53 -5.81
C GLU A 15 8.96 5.59 -5.51
N GLN A 16 8.62 6.61 -4.73
CA GLN A 16 9.57 7.65 -4.33
C GLN A 16 10.74 7.04 -3.55
N ALA A 17 10.46 6.18 -2.56
CA ALA A 17 11.49 5.48 -1.81
C ALA A 17 12.37 4.59 -2.70
N ALA A 18 11.77 3.89 -3.66
CA ALA A 18 12.51 3.08 -4.63
C ALA A 18 13.43 3.93 -5.52
N ARG A 19 12.94 5.08 -6.03
CA ARG A 19 13.73 6.03 -6.83
C ARG A 19 14.89 6.61 -6.04
N ASP A 20 14.67 7.00 -4.79
CA ASP A 20 15.71 7.52 -3.90
C ASP A 20 16.80 6.47 -3.63
N ALA A 21 16.42 5.18 -3.57
CA ALA A 21 17.33 4.06 -3.48
C ALA A 21 17.99 3.65 -4.82
N ASN A 22 17.70 4.34 -5.93
CA ASN A 22 18.08 3.95 -7.29
C ASN A 22 17.64 2.53 -7.68
N ALA A 23 16.53 2.05 -7.10
CA ALA A 23 15.93 0.78 -7.44
C ALA A 23 15.12 0.88 -8.75
N THR A 24 15.10 -0.22 -9.51
CA THR A 24 14.36 -0.33 -10.78
C THR A 24 13.05 -1.09 -10.64
N SER A 25 12.79 -1.70 -9.49
CA SER A 25 11.56 -2.43 -9.17
C SER A 25 11.39 -2.58 -7.66
N ILE A 26 10.14 -2.79 -7.25
CA ILE A 26 9.74 -3.12 -5.88
C ILE A 26 9.30 -4.58 -5.85
N THR A 27 9.88 -5.38 -4.96
CA THR A 27 9.59 -6.82 -4.86
C THR A 27 8.46 -7.14 -3.88
N ALA A 28 8.28 -6.30 -2.86
CA ALA A 28 7.23 -6.46 -1.86
C ALA A 28 6.86 -5.10 -1.24
N ILE A 29 5.59 -4.97 -0.87
CA ILE A 29 5.06 -3.87 -0.05
C ILE A 29 4.26 -4.51 1.09
N GLU A 30 4.64 -4.19 2.32
CA GLU A 30 3.96 -4.62 3.54
C GLU A 30 3.30 -3.40 4.18
N ILE A 31 2.02 -3.53 4.52
CA ILE A 31 1.21 -2.43 5.04
C ILE A 31 0.54 -2.89 6.33
N ASP A 32 0.85 -2.21 7.42
CA ASP A 32 0.16 -2.36 8.69
C ASP A 32 -1.08 -1.46 8.72
N VAL A 33 -2.25 -2.07 8.95
CA VAL A 33 -3.54 -1.37 9.06
C VAL A 33 -4.04 -1.51 10.48
N GLY A 34 -4.28 -0.40 11.16
CA GLY A 34 -4.86 -0.41 12.51
C GLY A 34 -6.33 -0.83 12.51
N GLU A 35 -6.72 -1.69 13.46
CA GLU A 35 -8.13 -2.14 13.62
C GLU A 35 -9.12 -0.99 13.77
N ILE A 36 -8.68 0.12 14.38
CA ILE A 36 -9.51 1.31 14.63
C ILE A 36 -9.39 2.37 13.52
N ALA A 37 -8.67 2.09 12.43
CA ALA A 37 -8.47 3.04 11.34
C ALA A 37 -9.73 3.23 10.46
N GLY A 38 -10.72 2.34 10.56
CA GLY A 38 -11.95 2.41 9.77
C GLY A 38 -11.76 2.12 8.27
N VAL A 39 -10.64 1.48 7.91
CA VAL A 39 -10.31 1.11 6.52
C VAL A 39 -10.98 -0.21 6.15
N MET A 40 -11.64 -0.25 4.99
CA MET A 40 -12.12 -1.51 4.42
C MET A 40 -10.96 -2.25 3.76
N LEU A 41 -10.48 -3.32 4.39
CA LEU A 41 -9.32 -4.10 3.92
C LEU A 41 -9.51 -4.64 2.50
N ASP A 42 -10.65 -5.30 2.21
CA ASP A 42 -10.91 -5.86 0.89
C ASP A 42 -10.91 -4.78 -0.21
N ALA A 43 -11.45 -3.59 0.10
CA ALA A 43 -11.47 -2.46 -0.82
C ALA A 43 -10.07 -1.84 -1.00
N LEU A 44 -9.27 -1.79 0.06
CA LEU A 44 -7.88 -1.33 0.00
C LEU A 44 -7.01 -2.31 -0.79
N GLU A 45 -7.14 -3.61 -0.55
CA GLU A 45 -6.40 -4.66 -1.28
C GLU A 45 -6.69 -4.58 -2.78
N PHE A 46 -7.97 -4.52 -3.15
CA PHE A 46 -8.37 -4.30 -4.54
C PHE A 46 -7.79 -3.00 -5.09
N SER A 47 -7.93 -1.89 -4.37
CA SER A 47 -7.42 -0.59 -4.80
C SER A 47 -5.90 -0.60 -5.02
N LEU A 48 -5.14 -1.27 -4.14
CA LEU A 48 -3.70 -1.44 -4.29
C LEU A 48 -3.36 -2.25 -5.54
N SER A 49 -4.06 -3.36 -5.79
CA SER A 49 -3.84 -4.17 -7.01
C SER A 49 -4.08 -3.40 -8.31
N VAL A 50 -4.98 -2.41 -8.29
CA VAL A 50 -5.24 -1.53 -9.43
C VAL A 50 -4.19 -0.42 -9.50
N ALA A 51 -3.80 0.15 -8.36
CA ALA A 51 -2.86 1.26 -8.26
C ALA A 51 -1.41 0.86 -8.61
N THR A 52 -1.01 -0.40 -8.43
CA THR A 52 0.33 -0.89 -8.78
C THR A 52 0.57 -0.99 -10.29
N ARG A 53 -0.46 -0.99 -11.12
CA ARG A 53 -0.33 -1.19 -12.58
C ARG A 53 0.47 -0.04 -13.21
N SER A 54 1.44 -0.38 -14.07
CA SER A 54 2.32 0.59 -14.72
C SER A 54 3.16 1.43 -13.76
N THR A 55 3.52 0.85 -12.60
CA THR A 55 4.41 1.45 -11.58
C THR A 55 5.60 0.52 -11.31
N LEU A 56 6.58 0.99 -10.53
CA LEU A 56 7.69 0.14 -10.06
C LEU A 56 7.23 -1.03 -9.18
N ALA A 57 5.98 -1.01 -8.70
CA ALA A 57 5.38 -2.02 -7.83
C ALA A 57 4.45 -3.01 -8.56
N GLU A 58 4.42 -3.01 -9.90
CA GLU A 58 3.46 -3.84 -10.67
C GLU A 58 3.55 -5.34 -10.34
N GLU A 59 4.76 -5.86 -10.13
CA GLU A 59 5.03 -7.26 -9.78
C GLU A 59 5.29 -7.45 -8.27
N ALA A 60 5.04 -6.42 -7.46
CA ALA A 60 5.32 -6.47 -6.03
C ALA A 60 4.31 -7.37 -5.30
N LYS A 61 4.81 -8.18 -4.34
CA LYS A 61 3.95 -8.88 -3.40
C LYS A 61 3.35 -7.89 -2.41
N LEU A 62 2.02 -7.73 -2.42
CA LEU A 62 1.29 -6.92 -1.46
C LEU A 62 0.89 -7.76 -0.25
N THR A 63 1.23 -7.32 0.96
CA THR A 63 0.80 -7.97 2.21
C THR A 63 0.18 -6.95 3.15
N LEU A 64 -1.04 -7.23 3.61
CA LEU A 64 -1.75 -6.41 4.61
C LEU A 64 -1.70 -7.11 5.96
N HIS A 65 -1.28 -6.39 6.99
CA HIS A 65 -1.24 -6.85 8.37
C HIS A 65 -2.22 -6.03 9.19
N LEU A 66 -3.23 -6.68 9.77
CA LEU A 66 -4.12 -6.02 10.72
C LEU A 66 -3.43 -5.95 12.09
N ILE A 67 -3.23 -4.74 12.60
CA ILE A 67 -2.57 -4.50 13.89
C ILE A 67 -3.57 -4.01 14.94
N PRO A 68 -3.46 -4.47 16.21
CA PRO A 68 -4.38 -4.06 17.26
C PRO A 68 -4.43 -2.55 17.47
N GLY A 69 -5.63 -2.01 17.62
CA GLY A 69 -5.81 -0.62 18.03
C GLY A 69 -5.40 -0.41 19.49
N SER A 70 -4.80 0.75 19.79
CA SER A 70 -4.52 1.16 21.17
C SER A 70 -5.12 2.53 21.41
N ALA A 71 -5.90 2.67 22.48
CA ALA A 71 -6.37 3.95 23.00
C ALA A 71 -5.71 4.15 24.37
N LYS A 72 -5.11 5.32 24.58
CA LYS A 72 -4.56 5.76 25.87
C LYS A 72 -5.48 6.79 26.51
#